data_AF-A0A7C0YP08-F1
#
_entry.id   AF-A0A7C0YP08-F1
#
_cell.length_a   1.000
_cell.length_b   1.000
_cell.length_c   1.000
_cell.angle_alpha   90.00
_cell.angle_beta   90.00
_cell.angle_gamma   90.00
#
_symmetry.space_group_name_H-M   'P 1'
#
loop_
_entity.id
_entity.type
_entity.pdbx_description
1 polymer ?
#
loop_
_entity_poly.entity_id
_entity_poly.type
_entity_poly.pdbx_seq_one_letter_code
_entity_poly.pdbx_strand_id
1 'polypeptide(L)'
;MKRISILFILIALMSFGCGKDNVKPSEDSLLATEAFKNINILKEAYEGKSRRILQDRIAPHIASGILKDLYFDSAELDLSPRMVKIQETDLVVNINWKGLWQFPDETRLENRGVADLIFDRKSMKLLEIKGDNPFSIPSLESR
;
A
#
# COMPACT_ATOMS: atom_id res chain seq x y z
N MET A 1 -38.20 -46.18 16.98
CA MET A 1 -36.73 -45.94 16.96
C MET A 1 -36.13 -45.73 15.56
N LYS A 2 -36.78 -46.07 14.44
CA LYS A 2 -36.23 -45.86 13.08
C LYS A 2 -36.25 -44.40 12.58
N ARG A 3 -37.19 -43.58 13.07
CA ARG A 3 -37.35 -42.17 12.65
C ARG A 3 -36.30 -41.22 13.23
N ILE A 4 -35.74 -41.56 14.41
CA ILE A 4 -34.70 -40.75 15.07
C ILE A 4 -33.35 -40.92 14.34
N SER A 5 -33.03 -42.13 13.86
CA SER A 5 -31.81 -42.40 13.10
C SER A 5 -31.73 -41.63 11.78
N ILE A 6 -32.87 -41.40 11.10
CA ILE A 6 -32.92 -40.64 9.84
C ILE A 6 -32.61 -39.16 10.08
N LEU A 7 -33.04 -38.62 11.23
CA LEU A 7 -32.81 -37.21 11.59
C LEU A 7 -31.32 -36.93 11.83
N PHE A 8 -30.61 -37.86 12.48
CA PHE A 8 -29.16 -37.73 12.72
C PHE A 8 -28.33 -37.81 11.43
N ILE A 9 -28.78 -38.60 10.44
CA ILE A 9 -28.09 -38.71 9.14
C ILE A 9 -28.24 -37.41 8.34
N LEU A 10 -29.40 -36.76 8.39
CA LEU A 10 -29.65 -35.47 7.74
C LEU A 10 -28.83 -34.32 8.35
N ILE A 11 -28.65 -34.32 9.66
CA ILE A 11 -27.81 -33.33 10.36
C ILE A 11 -26.32 -33.56 10.03
N ALA A 12 -25.87 -34.82 9.93
CA ALA A 12 -24.50 -35.14 9.58
C ALA A 12 -24.13 -34.73 8.14
N LEU A 13 -25.08 -34.79 7.20
CA LEU A 13 -24.89 -34.35 5.81
C LEU A 13 -24.71 -32.83 5.67
N MET A 14 -25.25 -32.01 6.59
CA MET A 14 -25.06 -30.56 6.58
C MET A 14 -23.69 -30.12 7.11
N SER A 15 -22.94 -31.01 7.79
CA SER A 15 -21.66 -30.69 8.44
C SER A 15 -20.45 -30.74 7.50
N PHE A 16 -20.60 -31.29 6.29
CA PHE A 16 -19.49 -31.46 5.32
C PHE A 16 -19.36 -30.32 4.30
N GLY A 17 -20.11 -29.22 4.46
CA GLY A 17 -20.12 -28.08 3.55
C GLY A 17 -19.02 -27.03 3.75
N CYS A 18 -18.01 -27.28 4.57
CA CYS A 18 -16.85 -26.37 4.71
C CYS A 18 -15.72 -26.84 3.78
N GLY A 19 -16.03 -26.89 2.48
CA GLY A 19 -15.01 -26.97 1.44
C GLY A 19 -14.22 -25.67 1.47
N LYS A 20 -13.05 -25.68 2.10
CA LYS A 20 -12.07 -24.61 1.96
C LYS A 20 -11.57 -24.68 0.52
N ASP A 21 -12.32 -24.05 -0.39
CA ASP A 21 -11.94 -23.95 -1.78
C ASP A 21 -10.58 -23.24 -1.82
N ASN A 22 -9.53 -24.00 -2.16
CA ASN A 22 -8.21 -23.48 -2.44
C ASN A 22 -8.27 -22.76 -3.79
N VAL A 23 -8.99 -21.64 -3.86
CA VAL A 23 -9.07 -20.80 -5.05
C VAL A 23 -7.68 -20.20 -5.26
N LYS A 24 -7.00 -20.67 -6.30
CA LYS A 24 -5.71 -20.11 -6.71
C LYS A 24 -5.93 -18.63 -7.06
N PRO A 25 -5.20 -17.69 -6.46
CA PRO A 25 -5.32 -16.28 -6.80
C PRO A 25 -4.95 -16.07 -8.27
N SER A 26 -5.66 -15.15 -8.94
CA SER A 26 -5.30 -14.72 -10.29
C SER A 26 -3.95 -13.98 -10.28
N GLU A 27 -3.29 -13.92 -11.43
CA GLU A 27 -2.06 -13.14 -11.59
C GLU A 27 -2.29 -11.66 -11.21
N ASP A 28 -3.44 -11.10 -11.60
CA ASP A 28 -3.83 -9.74 -11.24
C ASP A 28 -3.93 -9.53 -9.72
N SER A 29 -4.49 -10.51 -9.00
CA SER A 29 -4.59 -10.47 -7.54
C SER A 29 -3.20 -10.52 -6.87
N LEU A 30 -2.29 -11.33 -7.43
CA LEU A 30 -0.90 -11.39 -6.96
C LEU A 30 -0.18 -10.05 -7.20
N LEU A 31 -0.34 -9.45 -8.39
CA LEU A 31 0.26 -8.16 -8.72
C LEU A 31 -0.25 -7.03 -7.83
N ALA A 32 -1.57 -6.98 -7.58
CA ALA A 32 -2.16 -6.01 -6.66
C ALA A 32 -1.61 -6.18 -5.22
N THR A 33 -1.51 -7.43 -4.76
CA THR A 33 -0.96 -7.75 -3.43
C THR A 33 0.51 -7.34 -3.32
N GLU A 34 1.31 -7.60 -4.36
CA GLU A 34 2.71 -7.20 -4.40
C GLU A 34 2.87 -5.67 -4.36
N ALA A 35 2.02 -4.95 -5.07
CA ALA A 35 2.02 -3.50 -5.06
C ALA A 35 1.67 -2.93 -3.69
N PHE A 36 0.67 -3.47 -3.01
CA PHE A 36 0.33 -3.05 -1.64
C PHE A 36 1.48 -3.33 -0.66
N LYS A 37 2.13 -4.48 -0.78
CA LYS A 37 3.35 -4.78 -0.01
C LYS A 37 4.45 -3.76 -0.31
N ASN A 38 4.66 -3.39 -1.57
CA ASN A 38 5.67 -2.44 -1.96
C ASN A 38 5.37 -1.02 -1.45
N ILE A 39 4.10 -0.60 -1.45
CA ILE A 39 3.63 0.65 -0.83
C ILE A 39 3.97 0.68 0.66
N ASN A 40 3.72 -0.42 1.39
CA ASN A 40 4.07 -0.49 2.81
C ASN A 40 5.59 -0.44 3.04
N ILE A 41 6.39 -1.10 2.20
CA ILE A 41 7.85 -1.00 2.26
C ILE A 41 8.33 0.44 2.03
N LEU A 42 7.73 1.15 1.07
CA LEU A 42 8.07 2.55 0.80
C LEU A 42 7.70 3.47 1.97
N LYS A 43 6.52 3.27 2.57
CA LYS A 43 6.08 3.95 3.79
C LYS A 43 7.10 3.76 4.90
N GLU A 44 7.40 2.52 5.27
CA GLU A 44 8.33 2.21 6.37
C GLU A 44 9.73 2.75 6.10
N ALA A 45 10.19 2.69 4.83
CA ALA A 45 11.47 3.25 4.43
C ALA A 45 11.50 4.77 4.52
N TYR A 46 10.40 5.46 4.19
CA TYR A 46 10.30 6.91 4.33
C TYR A 46 10.26 7.32 5.81
N GLU A 47 9.34 6.77 6.60
CA GLU A 47 9.20 7.05 8.04
C GLU A 47 10.50 6.75 8.80
N GLY A 48 11.16 5.64 8.46
CA GLY A 48 12.45 5.23 9.01
C GLY A 48 13.67 5.89 8.36
N LYS A 49 13.47 6.83 7.41
CA LYS A 49 14.55 7.55 6.69
C LYS A 49 15.59 6.62 6.03
N SER A 50 15.18 5.43 5.61
CA SER A 50 16.02 4.41 4.98
C SER A 50 16.35 4.73 3.53
N ARG A 51 17.38 5.55 3.32
CA ARG A 51 17.82 6.01 2.00
C ARG A 51 18.10 4.86 1.03
N ARG A 52 18.72 3.78 1.51
CA ARG A 52 19.04 2.61 0.69
C ARG A 52 17.77 1.95 0.12
N ILE A 53 16.77 1.70 0.95
CA ILE A 53 15.53 1.06 0.49
C ILE A 53 14.79 1.97 -0.49
N LEU A 54 14.72 3.27 -0.20
CA LEU A 54 14.12 4.25 -1.12
C LEU A 54 14.84 4.26 -2.47
N GLN A 55 16.17 4.27 -2.51
CA GLN A 55 16.95 4.20 -3.76
C GLN A 55 16.73 2.89 -4.54
N ASP A 56 16.62 1.77 -3.83
CA ASP A 56 16.39 0.46 -4.46
C ASP A 56 14.99 0.36 -5.06
N ARG A 57 13.98 0.95 -4.39
CA ARG A 57 12.54 0.80 -4.69
C ARG A 57 11.95 1.91 -5.56
N ILE A 58 12.64 3.03 -5.71
CA ILE A 58 12.16 4.22 -6.43
C ILE A 58 13.03 4.47 -7.66
N ALA A 59 12.42 4.91 -8.76
CA ALA A 59 13.14 5.28 -9.95
C ALA A 59 14.08 6.48 -9.67
N PRO A 60 15.31 6.49 -10.20
CA PRO A 60 16.32 7.51 -9.85
C PRO A 60 15.86 8.96 -10.04
N HIS A 61 15.01 9.21 -11.04
CA HIS A 61 14.57 10.55 -11.39
C HIS A 61 13.64 11.20 -10.35
N ILE A 62 12.79 10.42 -9.65
CA ILE A 62 11.96 10.94 -8.53
C ILE A 62 12.60 10.72 -7.15
N ALA A 63 13.53 9.76 -7.02
CA ALA A 63 14.19 9.45 -5.74
C ALA A 63 14.92 10.67 -5.15
N SER A 64 15.55 11.50 -6.00
CA SER A 64 16.33 12.64 -5.53
C SER A 64 15.52 13.70 -4.78
N GLY A 65 14.25 13.91 -5.14
CA GLY A 65 13.35 14.83 -4.42
C GLY A 65 13.00 14.27 -3.04
N ILE A 66 12.49 13.05 -3.01
CA ILE A 66 12.08 12.37 -1.76
C ILE A 66 13.25 12.26 -0.77
N LEU A 67 14.46 11.95 -1.25
CA LEU A 67 15.65 11.80 -0.40
C LEU A 67 16.20 13.12 0.17
N LYS A 68 15.86 14.26 -0.42
CA LYS A 68 16.21 15.59 0.11
C LYS A 68 15.27 15.99 1.24
N ASP A 69 14.03 15.53 1.20
CA ASP A 69 12.97 15.91 2.15
C ASP A 69 12.94 15.02 3.41
N LEU A 70 14.02 14.29 3.73
CA LEU A 70 14.13 13.45 4.91
C LEU A 70 14.68 14.20 6.14
N TYR A 71 14.29 15.46 6.35
CA TYR A 71 14.81 16.33 7.42
C TYR A 71 13.88 16.46 8.65
N PHE A 72 12.87 15.61 8.77
CA PHE A 72 12.01 15.50 9.95
C PHE A 72 12.64 14.61 11.03
N ASP A 73 12.22 14.77 12.28
CA ASP A 73 12.56 13.86 13.38
C ASP A 73 11.81 12.54 13.24
N SER A 74 10.47 12.63 13.11
CA SER A 74 9.59 11.51 12.82
C SER A 74 8.51 11.89 11.80
N ALA A 75 8.02 10.87 11.09
CA ALA A 75 6.87 10.97 10.22
C ALA A 75 5.97 9.75 10.42
N GLU A 76 4.67 9.95 10.29
CA GLU A 76 3.66 8.89 10.28
C GLU A 76 2.76 9.10 9.06
N LEU A 77 2.72 8.13 8.17
CA LEU A 77 1.90 8.13 6.96
C LEU A 77 0.83 7.05 7.06
N ASP A 78 -0.43 7.39 6.83
CA ASP A 78 -1.48 6.42 6.56
C ASP A 78 -1.71 6.37 5.05
N LEU A 79 -1.32 5.26 4.41
CA LEU A 79 -1.53 5.04 2.98
C LEU A 79 -2.65 4.02 2.78
N SER A 80 -3.75 4.46 2.17
CA SER A 80 -4.96 3.67 1.96
C SER A 80 -5.21 3.43 0.46
N PRO A 81 -4.75 2.29 -0.11
CA PRO A 81 -5.06 1.93 -1.49
C PRO A 81 -6.55 1.81 -1.75
N ARG A 82 -7.00 2.37 -2.87
CA ARG A 82 -8.41 2.38 -3.30
C ARG A 82 -8.67 1.53 -4.52
N MET A 83 -7.77 1.60 -5.50
CA MET A 83 -7.93 0.95 -6.78
C MET A 83 -6.57 0.63 -7.37
N VAL A 84 -6.50 -0.50 -8.08
CA VAL A 84 -5.34 -0.91 -8.84
C VAL A 84 -5.76 -1.03 -10.31
N LYS A 85 -5.04 -0.33 -11.19
CA LYS A 85 -5.17 -0.47 -12.64
C LYS A 85 -3.91 -1.15 -13.17
N ILE A 86 -4.08 -2.32 -13.80
CA ILE A 86 -2.99 -3.08 -14.39
C ILE A 86 -2.95 -2.76 -15.88
N GLN A 87 -1.82 -2.27 -16.36
CA GLN A 87 -1.57 -2.02 -17.77
C GLN A 87 -0.49 -2.97 -18.30
N GLU A 88 -0.16 -2.86 -19.57
CA GLU A 88 0.86 -3.73 -20.19
C GLU A 88 2.22 -3.57 -19.51
N THR A 89 2.65 -2.33 -19.25
CA THR A 89 4.00 -2.01 -18.75
C THR A 89 4.02 -1.50 -17.32
N ASP A 90 2.91 -0.95 -16.84
CA ASP A 90 2.83 -0.30 -15.53
C ASP A 90 1.64 -0.80 -14.71
N LEU A 91 1.69 -0.44 -13.44
CA LEU A 91 0.64 -0.64 -12.46
C LEU A 91 0.35 0.68 -11.78
N VAL A 92 -0.89 1.15 -11.83
CA VAL A 92 -1.30 2.39 -11.18
C VAL A 92 -2.11 2.06 -9.94
N VAL A 93 -1.61 2.47 -8.77
CA VAL A 93 -2.33 2.33 -7.51
C VAL A 93 -2.81 3.70 -7.05
N ASN A 94 -4.12 3.90 -7.09
CA ASN A 94 -4.74 5.08 -6.50
C ASN A 94 -4.78 4.91 -4.98
N ILE A 95 -4.32 5.94 -4.26
CA ILE A 95 -4.27 5.96 -2.81
C ILE A 95 -4.93 7.23 -2.28
N ASN A 96 -5.61 7.10 -1.14
CA ASN A 96 -5.80 8.23 -0.24
C ASN A 96 -4.68 8.17 0.80
N TRP A 97 -4.20 9.32 1.26
CA TRP A 97 -3.20 9.34 2.31
C TRP A 97 -3.40 10.45 3.32
N LYS A 98 -2.83 10.25 4.52
CA LYS A 98 -2.65 11.26 5.56
C LYS A 98 -1.22 11.17 6.08
N GLY A 99 -0.67 12.29 6.51
CA GLY A 99 0.67 12.37 7.03
C GLY A 99 0.77 13.32 8.21
N LEU A 100 1.59 12.97 9.19
CA LEU A 100 2.01 13.79 10.30
C LEU A 100 3.55 13.82 10.31
N TRP A 101 4.13 15.00 10.40
CA TRP A 101 5.57 15.23 10.51
C TRP A 101 5.89 16.01 11.76
N GLN A 102 6.90 15.55 12.50
CA GLN A 102 7.48 16.25 13.64
C GLN A 102 8.89 16.72 13.28
N PHE A 103 9.18 17.99 13.57
CA PHE A 103 10.47 18.61 13.32
C PHE A 103 11.25 18.88 14.63
N PRO A 104 12.58 19.09 14.54
CA PRO A 104 13.43 19.37 15.70
C PRO A 104 13.06 20.65 16.47
N ASP A 105 12.42 21.61 15.81
CA ASP A 105 11.94 22.87 16.39
C ASP A 105 10.56 22.73 17.07
N GLU A 106 10.14 21.48 17.33
CA GLU A 106 8.83 21.10 17.85
C GLU A 106 7.66 21.37 16.90
N THR A 107 7.90 21.90 15.69
CA THR A 107 6.86 22.12 14.70
C THR A 107 6.22 20.80 14.29
N ARG A 108 4.88 20.80 14.20
CA ARG A 108 4.08 19.69 13.69
C ARG A 108 3.34 20.11 12.44
N LEU A 109 3.53 19.33 11.38
CA LEU A 109 2.80 19.50 10.13
C LEU A 109 1.92 18.28 9.88
N GLU A 110 0.69 18.54 9.46
CA GLU A 110 -0.26 17.52 9.04
C GLU A 110 -0.70 17.83 7.63
N ASN A 111 -0.83 16.81 6.80
CA ASN A 111 -1.40 16.94 5.48
C ASN A 111 -2.14 15.66 5.07
N ARG A 112 -2.94 15.74 4.03
CA ARG A 112 -3.65 14.62 3.43
C ARG A 112 -3.87 14.89 1.95
N GLY A 113 -4.05 13.83 1.19
CA GLY A 113 -4.26 13.99 -0.24
C GLY A 113 -4.66 12.71 -0.93
N VAL A 114 -4.70 12.81 -2.26
CA VAL A 114 -4.95 11.68 -3.14
C VAL A 114 -3.84 11.65 -4.19
N ALA A 115 -3.32 10.46 -4.45
CA ALA A 115 -2.30 10.27 -5.47
C ALA A 115 -2.47 8.96 -6.23
N ASP A 116 -1.98 8.96 -7.46
CA ASP A 116 -1.73 7.76 -8.24
C ASP A 116 -0.23 7.44 -8.16
N LEU A 117 0.07 6.27 -7.59
CA LEU A 117 1.41 5.70 -7.55
C LEU A 117 1.60 4.81 -8.77
N ILE A 118 2.55 5.16 -9.64
CA ILE A 118 2.81 4.43 -10.88
C ILE A 118 4.02 3.54 -10.68
N PHE A 119 3.84 2.23 -10.73
CA PHE A 119 4.90 1.23 -10.59
C PHE A 119 5.24 0.59 -11.93
N ASP A 120 6.51 0.29 -12.13
CA ASP A 120 6.94 -0.61 -13.20
C ASP A 120 6.42 -2.02 -12.93
N ARG A 121 5.71 -2.63 -13.88
CA ARG A 121 5.05 -3.93 -13.65
C ARG A 121 6.03 -5.07 -13.37
N LYS A 122 7.27 -5.00 -13.87
CA LYS A 122 8.24 -6.11 -13.75
C LYS A 122 9.10 -6.00 -12.50
N SER A 123 9.60 -4.80 -12.22
CA SER A 123 10.52 -4.52 -11.11
C SER A 123 9.81 -4.03 -9.86
N MET A 124 8.54 -3.64 -9.96
CA MET A 124 7.76 -2.99 -8.90
C MET A 124 8.45 -1.73 -8.37
N LYS A 125 9.30 -1.08 -9.15
CA LYS A 125 9.86 0.23 -8.78
C LYS A 125 8.81 1.31 -8.95
N LEU A 126 8.71 2.22 -7.99
CA LEU A 126 7.89 3.42 -8.12
C LEU A 126 8.52 4.34 -9.16
N LEU A 127 7.83 4.54 -10.28
CA LEU A 127 8.27 5.35 -11.39
C LEU A 127 7.85 6.81 -11.21
N GLU A 128 6.59 7.05 -10.85
CA GLU A 128 6.00 8.38 -10.80
C GLU A 128 4.93 8.46 -9.72
N ILE A 129 4.70 9.67 -9.22
CA ILE A 129 3.61 10.01 -8.30
C ILE A 129 2.83 11.15 -8.95
N LYS A 130 1.54 10.94 -9.23
CA LYS A 130 0.65 11.98 -9.76
C LYS A 130 -0.34 12.40 -8.69
N GLY A 131 -0.57 13.70 -8.54
CA GLY A 131 -1.41 14.27 -7.48
C GLY A 131 -0.60 14.69 -6.25
N ASP A 132 -1.21 14.61 -5.07
CA ASP A 132 -0.60 15.07 -3.83
C ASP A 132 0.44 14.05 -3.35
N ASN A 133 1.73 14.39 -3.37
CA ASN A 133 2.78 13.43 -3.05
C ASN A 133 2.84 13.11 -1.54
N PRO A 134 2.59 11.86 -1.08
CA PRO A 134 2.67 11.49 0.33
C PRO A 134 4.10 11.49 0.89
N PHE A 135 5.11 11.46 0.02
CA PHE A 135 6.53 11.44 0.38
C PHE A 135 7.19 12.83 0.23
N SER A 136 6.38 13.88 0.18
CA SER A 136 6.82 15.27 0.23
C SER A 136 6.37 15.88 1.55
N ILE A 137 7.26 16.61 2.21
CA ILE A 137 6.87 17.41 3.37
C ILE A 137 5.96 18.56 2.88
N PRO A 138 4.82 18.82 3.53
CA PRO A 138 3.99 19.98 3.21
C PRO A 138 4.70 21.30 3.54
N SER A 139 4.56 22.31 2.68
CA SER A 139 4.97 23.68 3.02
C SER A 139 3.97 24.33 3.99
N LEU A 140 4.42 25.25 4.84
CA LEU A 140 3.53 26.02 5.72
C LEU A 140 2.45 26.82 4.96
N GLU A 141 2.69 27.13 3.68
CA GLU A 141 1.79 27.91 2.82
C GLU A 141 0.67 27.08 2.15
N SER A 142 0.74 25.74 2.19
CA SER A 142 -0.22 24.87 1.49
C SER A 142 -1.42 24.46 2.35
N ARG A 143 -1.86 25.34 3.26
CA ARG A 143 -3.04 25.14 4.13
C ARG A 143 -4.28 25.88 3.64
#